data_AF-A0A954MM57-F1
#
_entry.id   AF-A0A954MM57-F1
#
_cell.length_a   1.000
_cell.length_b   1.000
_cell.length_c   1.000
_cell.angle_alpha   90.00
_cell.angle_beta   90.00
_cell.angle_gamma   90.00
#
_symmetry.space_group_name_H-M   'P 1'
#
loop_
_entity.id
_entity.type
_entity.pdbx_description
1 polymer ?
#
loop_
_entity_poly.entity_id
_entity_poly.type
_entity_poly.pdbx_seq_one_letter_code
_entity_poly.pdbx_strand_id
1 'polypeptide(L)'
;MIEFTTVVAVDAAHVRELQIVWPTWVRHRPEIMRSPLLIIVDGAAGSLEDWEDRLQFVEHPARRIRLWDQEGVSQREKMLTALTILPGMDVDTEWYLKLDTDVVATGPADWLREEWFAPGDEGSEPVFVSNPWGYTKPADAIERLDRWANMQPEFSGTQPLGLSPNPGESLVSHPRIISWCFFGRTKWTREVTTCCCGQLPIPSQDTYLWYCAERRGDFYRRVSMKKFGWAHASQPRRLERLASRSLAAASTNSSLTVPGELPSRAPAPSRGAVAEASEGVVYLLTGPSHAARLVVSLASLRQHYDGPVVLFTTQPESHAIGQMIVDDERLRVIHRPIEPPYKGRNASYLTKVAVLEHTPFEKTLFLDADTVIVDEVRPLFEFTEQTQIIATSFAGWRSDRNPVRSRIEGWRKMSVPSFLGMSWDTLLDSAQNGHPAINTGVFAVRRDAEAIRLWRSLAVLGRQQFICDEIALQLLLHHIPHRLLDDRWNCSPRHGKSRDQVHVWHLHGDKHLSPRGRNLWWPRYQTAIAENLANIRHWTPAGDRELQQLLETEMSVASAVIGER
;
A
#
# COMPACT_ATOMS: atom_id res chain seq x y z
N MET A 1 0.84 21.45 -23.86
CA MET A 1 -0.34 20.81 -23.23
C MET A 1 -0.76 19.66 -24.11
N ILE A 2 -0.91 18.45 -23.55
CA ILE A 2 -1.28 17.27 -24.33
C ILE A 2 -2.74 17.37 -24.73
N GLU A 3 -3.02 17.34 -26.04
CA GLU A 3 -4.38 17.33 -26.56
C GLU A 3 -4.91 15.90 -26.62
N PHE A 4 -6.06 15.65 -25.98
CA PHE A 4 -6.69 14.35 -25.99
C PHE A 4 -8.22 14.45 -25.98
N THR A 5 -8.88 13.37 -26.42
CA THR A 5 -10.32 13.14 -26.27
C THR A 5 -10.54 12.11 -25.18
N THR A 6 -11.42 12.38 -24.22
CA THR A 6 -11.82 11.39 -23.22
C THR A 6 -12.81 10.41 -23.86
N VAL A 7 -12.60 9.11 -23.65
CA VAL A 7 -13.46 8.04 -24.15
C VAL A 7 -13.91 7.16 -22.98
N VAL A 8 -15.21 6.93 -22.89
CA VAL A 8 -15.81 6.01 -21.90
C VAL A 8 -16.85 5.13 -22.59
N ALA A 9 -16.88 3.85 -22.24
CA ALA A 9 -17.93 2.92 -22.66
C ALA A 9 -18.90 2.69 -21.50
N VAL A 10 -20.20 2.77 -21.78
CA VAL A 10 -21.26 2.63 -20.78
C VAL A 10 -22.36 1.73 -21.32
N ASP A 11 -22.66 0.65 -20.61
CA ASP A 11 -23.89 -0.11 -20.80
C ASP A 11 -24.86 0.15 -19.64
N ALA A 12 -26.07 -0.43 -19.71
CA ALA A 12 -27.12 -0.18 -18.73
C ALA A 12 -26.68 -0.49 -17.28
N ALA A 13 -25.79 -1.47 -17.07
CA ALA A 13 -25.31 -1.84 -15.75
C ALA A 13 -24.26 -0.84 -15.20
N HIS A 14 -23.54 -0.15 -16.09
CA HIS A 14 -22.44 0.75 -15.72
C HIS A 14 -22.85 2.22 -15.62
N VAL A 15 -24.11 2.59 -15.93
CA VAL A 15 -24.62 3.97 -15.77
C VAL A 15 -24.43 4.47 -14.34
N ARG A 16 -24.79 3.65 -13.34
CA ARG A 16 -24.65 4.01 -11.92
C ARG A 16 -23.18 4.20 -11.52
N GLU A 17 -22.29 3.37 -12.03
CA GLU A 17 -20.86 3.52 -11.76
C GLU A 17 -20.34 4.85 -12.29
N LEU A 18 -20.68 5.20 -13.54
CA LEU A 18 -20.33 6.49 -14.13
C LEU A 18 -20.90 7.65 -13.31
N GLN A 19 -22.14 7.55 -12.82
CA GLN A 19 -22.76 8.56 -11.96
C GLN A 19 -21.99 8.78 -10.65
N ILE A 20 -21.41 7.71 -10.08
CA ILE A 20 -20.58 7.77 -8.88
C ILE A 20 -19.23 8.44 -9.16
N VAL A 21 -18.57 8.10 -10.28
CA VAL A 21 -17.20 8.54 -10.54
C VAL A 21 -17.09 9.86 -11.29
N TRP A 22 -18.08 10.22 -12.11
CA TRP A 22 -18.06 11.43 -12.94
C TRP A 22 -17.76 12.70 -12.13
N PRO A 23 -18.40 12.95 -10.96
CA PRO A 23 -18.09 14.13 -10.15
C PRO A 23 -16.63 14.17 -9.68
N THR A 24 -16.02 13.00 -9.47
CA THR A 24 -14.61 12.91 -9.06
C THR A 24 -13.68 13.32 -10.19
N TRP A 25 -14.02 12.96 -11.44
CA TRP A 25 -13.26 13.32 -12.63
C TRP A 25 -13.33 14.82 -12.88
N VAL A 26 -14.54 15.39 -12.94
CA VAL A 26 -14.75 16.83 -13.15
C VAL A 26 -13.99 17.65 -12.11
N ARG A 27 -14.07 17.26 -10.84
CA ARG A 27 -13.45 17.99 -9.74
C ARG A 27 -11.92 17.95 -9.78
N HIS A 28 -11.36 16.76 -9.94
CA HIS A 28 -9.93 16.55 -9.74
C HIS A 28 -9.13 16.59 -11.04
N ARG A 29 -9.78 16.49 -12.20
CA ARG A 29 -9.17 16.39 -13.53
C ARG A 29 -9.83 17.40 -14.48
N PRO A 30 -9.70 18.70 -14.22
CA PRO A 30 -10.35 19.74 -15.02
C PRO A 30 -9.90 19.73 -16.49
N GLU A 31 -8.80 19.05 -16.83
CA GLU A 31 -8.41 18.77 -18.22
C GLU A 31 -9.49 18.00 -18.98
N ILE A 32 -10.20 17.07 -18.32
CA ILE A 32 -11.28 16.30 -18.95
C ILE A 32 -12.36 17.23 -19.49
N MET A 33 -12.74 18.27 -18.73
CA MET A 33 -13.75 19.25 -19.13
C MET A 33 -13.32 20.18 -20.27
N ARG A 34 -12.01 20.29 -20.51
CA ARG A 34 -11.44 21.10 -21.59
C ARG A 34 -11.22 20.30 -22.87
N SER A 35 -11.25 18.98 -22.78
CA SER A 35 -11.07 18.02 -23.85
C SER A 35 -12.42 17.55 -24.40
N PRO A 36 -12.52 17.13 -25.68
CA PRO A 36 -13.73 16.45 -26.15
C PRO A 36 -14.05 15.18 -25.36
N LEU A 37 -15.33 14.81 -25.27
CA LEU A 37 -15.78 13.57 -24.62
C LEU A 37 -16.58 12.72 -25.61
N LEU A 38 -16.14 11.48 -25.82
CA LEU A 38 -16.85 10.44 -26.57
C LEU A 38 -17.40 9.39 -25.59
N ILE A 39 -18.72 9.25 -25.55
CA ILE A 39 -19.41 8.22 -24.76
C ILE A 39 -19.92 7.15 -25.73
N ILE A 40 -19.37 5.95 -25.62
CA ILE A 40 -19.78 4.79 -26.40
C ILE A 40 -20.84 4.04 -25.60
N VAL A 41 -22.01 3.82 -26.18
CA VAL A 41 -23.13 3.19 -25.48
C VAL A 41 -23.67 2.00 -26.24
N ASP A 42 -24.30 1.08 -25.51
CA ASP A 42 -24.90 -0.12 -26.09
C ASP A 42 -26.17 0.23 -26.89
N GLY A 43 -26.07 0.12 -28.22
CA GLY A 43 -27.18 0.37 -29.15
C GLY A 43 -28.33 -0.64 -29.04
N ALA A 44 -28.08 -1.84 -28.51
CA ALA A 44 -29.14 -2.82 -28.26
C ALA A 44 -29.95 -2.50 -26.99
N ALA A 45 -29.43 -1.64 -26.11
CA ALA A 45 -30.05 -1.32 -24.81
C ALA A 45 -30.94 -0.05 -24.84
N GLY A 46 -31.01 0.63 -25.99
CA GLY A 46 -31.81 1.83 -26.17
C GLY A 46 -31.42 2.66 -27.41
N SER A 47 -32.32 3.53 -27.82
CA SER A 47 -32.07 4.56 -28.82
C SER A 47 -31.11 5.64 -28.31
N LEU A 48 -30.69 6.56 -29.20
CA LEU A 48 -29.87 7.70 -28.81
C LEU A 48 -30.58 8.59 -27.77
N GLU A 49 -31.89 8.80 -27.91
CA GLU A 49 -32.71 9.58 -26.98
C GLU A 49 -32.76 8.93 -25.59
N ASP A 50 -32.96 7.60 -25.53
CA ASP A 50 -32.92 6.85 -24.27
C ASP A 50 -31.58 7.04 -23.53
N TRP A 51 -30.47 7.07 -24.29
CA TRP A 51 -29.14 7.26 -23.74
C TRP A 51 -28.84 8.69 -23.34
N GLU A 52 -29.36 9.69 -24.06
CA GLU A 52 -29.26 11.08 -23.64
C GLU A 52 -29.95 11.32 -22.29
N ASP A 53 -31.14 10.74 -22.07
CA ASP A 53 -31.85 10.82 -20.81
C ASP A 53 -31.08 10.13 -19.66
N ARG A 54 -30.60 8.89 -19.89
CA ARG A 54 -29.83 8.14 -18.89
C ARG A 54 -28.51 8.82 -18.50
N LEU A 55 -27.92 9.59 -19.42
CA LEU A 55 -26.64 10.26 -19.24
C LEU A 55 -26.79 11.77 -19.01
N GLN A 56 -27.98 12.25 -18.66
CA GLN A 56 -28.22 13.67 -18.39
C GLN A 56 -27.31 14.25 -17.29
N PHE A 57 -26.85 13.42 -16.34
CA PHE A 57 -25.92 13.82 -15.28
C PHE A 57 -24.48 14.07 -15.77
N VAL A 58 -24.14 13.65 -16.99
CA VAL A 58 -22.82 13.89 -17.60
C VAL A 58 -22.83 15.27 -18.27
N GLU A 59 -22.73 16.30 -17.44
CA GLU A 59 -22.63 17.69 -17.88
C GLU A 59 -21.23 17.94 -18.47
N HIS A 60 -21.13 18.00 -19.80
CA HIS A 60 -19.86 18.20 -20.48
C HIS A 60 -20.04 19.00 -21.78
N PRO A 61 -19.26 20.08 -22.02
CA PRO A 61 -19.54 21.04 -23.09
C PRO A 61 -19.34 20.49 -24.51
N ALA A 62 -18.46 19.49 -24.65
CA ALA A 62 -18.13 18.86 -25.93
C ALA A 62 -18.40 17.35 -25.91
N ARG A 63 -19.54 16.92 -25.36
CA ARG A 63 -19.93 15.51 -25.32
C ARG A 63 -20.53 15.04 -26.64
N ARG A 64 -20.18 13.82 -27.05
CA ARG A 64 -20.79 13.08 -28.17
C ARG A 64 -21.14 11.67 -27.70
N ILE A 65 -22.32 11.18 -28.06
CA ILE A 65 -22.74 9.80 -27.78
C ILE A 65 -22.69 8.99 -29.07
N ARG A 66 -22.10 7.80 -29.00
CA ARG A 66 -22.01 6.86 -30.13
C ARG A 66 -22.67 5.54 -29.76
N LEU A 67 -23.75 5.20 -30.46
CA LEU A 67 -24.36 3.88 -30.38
C LEU A 67 -23.42 2.85 -31.02
N TRP A 68 -23.19 1.74 -30.32
CA TRP A 68 -22.52 0.57 -30.85
C TRP A 68 -23.35 -0.67 -30.61
N ASP A 69 -23.55 -1.45 -31.67
CA ASP A 69 -24.19 -2.76 -31.57
C ASP A 69 -23.42 -3.81 -32.36
N GLN A 70 -23.43 -5.02 -31.85
CA GLN A 70 -22.80 -6.17 -32.46
C GLN A 70 -23.56 -7.43 -32.04
N GLU A 71 -24.19 -8.07 -33.01
CA GLU A 71 -24.93 -9.31 -32.80
C GLU A 71 -23.98 -10.50 -32.59
N GLY A 72 -24.46 -11.53 -31.88
CA GLY A 72 -23.77 -12.81 -31.75
C GLY A 72 -22.56 -12.84 -30.80
N VAL A 73 -22.26 -11.74 -30.09
CA VAL A 73 -21.17 -11.66 -29.11
C VAL A 73 -21.70 -11.38 -27.70
N SER A 74 -20.89 -11.68 -26.68
CA SER A 74 -21.25 -11.32 -25.31
C SER A 74 -21.27 -9.80 -25.10
N GLN A 75 -22.06 -9.31 -24.14
CA GLN A 75 -22.11 -7.88 -23.81
C GLN A 75 -20.73 -7.29 -23.53
N ARG A 76 -19.92 -8.01 -22.75
CA ARG A 76 -18.55 -7.61 -22.42
C ARG A 76 -17.67 -7.49 -23.67
N GLU A 77 -17.77 -8.45 -24.57
CA GLU A 77 -17.00 -8.47 -25.81
C GLU A 77 -17.41 -7.35 -26.76
N LYS A 78 -18.71 -7.10 -26.89
CA LYS A 78 -19.28 -5.96 -27.64
C LYS A 78 -18.69 -4.64 -27.15
N MET A 79 -18.80 -4.36 -25.85
CA MET A 79 -18.33 -3.07 -25.29
C MET A 79 -16.81 -2.92 -25.36
N LEU A 80 -16.03 -3.99 -25.14
CA LEU A 80 -14.56 -3.93 -25.25
C LEU A 80 -14.09 -3.77 -26.70
N THR A 81 -14.82 -4.36 -27.66
CA THR A 81 -14.57 -4.15 -29.10
C THR A 81 -14.82 -2.70 -29.47
N ALA A 82 -15.98 -2.16 -29.10
CA ALA A 82 -16.35 -0.77 -29.35
C ALA A 82 -15.31 0.21 -28.80
N LEU A 83 -14.90 0.01 -27.53
CA LEU A 83 -13.93 0.85 -26.83
C LEU A 83 -12.51 0.77 -27.41
N THR A 84 -12.24 -0.21 -28.29
CA THR A 84 -10.96 -0.35 -28.97
C THR A 84 -11.01 0.21 -30.38
N ILE A 85 -12.07 -0.08 -31.14
CA ILE A 85 -12.20 0.31 -32.54
C ILE A 85 -12.62 1.78 -32.70
N LEU A 86 -13.66 2.22 -31.97
CA LEU A 86 -14.24 3.55 -32.15
C LEU A 86 -13.27 4.70 -31.85
N PRO A 87 -12.34 4.62 -30.87
CA PRO A 87 -11.31 5.65 -30.74
C PRO A 87 -10.49 5.86 -32.02
N GLY A 88 -10.15 4.78 -32.74
CA GLY A 88 -9.44 4.89 -34.02
C GLY A 88 -10.28 5.56 -35.10
N MET A 89 -11.61 5.47 -35.04
CA MET A 89 -12.52 5.98 -36.07
C MET A 89 -13.01 7.41 -35.78
N ASP A 90 -13.41 7.67 -34.53
CA ASP A 90 -14.25 8.83 -34.17
C ASP A 90 -13.47 9.89 -33.35
N VAL A 91 -12.22 9.63 -32.97
CA VAL A 91 -11.36 10.60 -32.28
C VAL A 91 -10.46 11.32 -33.29
N ASP A 92 -10.42 12.65 -33.18
CA ASP A 92 -9.60 13.52 -34.03
C ASP A 92 -8.32 14.02 -33.34
N THR A 93 -8.30 14.05 -32.00
CA THR A 93 -7.12 14.44 -31.23
C THR A 93 -6.01 13.40 -31.37
N GLU A 94 -4.74 13.82 -31.24
CA GLU A 94 -3.59 12.91 -31.34
C GLU A 94 -3.68 11.75 -30.35
N TRP A 95 -4.11 12.06 -29.13
CA TRP A 95 -4.29 11.10 -28.05
C TRP A 95 -5.77 10.93 -27.69
N TYR A 96 -6.12 9.79 -27.11
CA TYR A 96 -7.37 9.64 -26.39
C TYR A 96 -7.11 9.07 -25.00
N LEU A 97 -7.88 9.54 -24.02
CA LEU A 97 -7.89 9.04 -22.65
C LEU A 97 -9.08 8.10 -22.49
N LYS A 98 -8.84 6.80 -22.40
CA LYS A 98 -9.85 5.83 -22.00
C LYS A 98 -9.93 5.72 -20.48
N LEU A 99 -11.15 5.82 -19.94
CA LEU A 99 -11.46 5.58 -18.53
C LEU A 99 -12.55 4.51 -18.40
N ASP A 100 -12.34 3.56 -17.50
CA ASP A 100 -13.42 2.66 -17.05
C ASP A 100 -14.35 3.38 -16.06
N THR A 101 -15.61 2.95 -16.01
CA THR A 101 -16.62 3.50 -15.08
C THR A 101 -16.33 3.20 -13.61
N ASP A 102 -15.43 2.26 -13.33
CA ASP A 102 -15.00 1.88 -11.98
C ASP A 102 -13.67 2.55 -11.54
N VAL A 103 -13.33 3.67 -12.19
CA VAL A 103 -12.12 4.46 -11.92
C VAL A 103 -12.45 5.77 -11.22
N VAL A 104 -11.80 6.01 -10.07
CA VAL A 104 -11.97 7.21 -9.25
C VAL A 104 -10.73 8.10 -9.40
N ALA A 105 -10.92 9.38 -9.68
CA ALA A 105 -9.87 10.38 -9.48
C ALA A 105 -9.84 10.72 -7.98
N THR A 106 -8.77 10.34 -7.26
CA THR A 106 -8.75 10.37 -5.78
C THR A 106 -8.35 11.71 -5.17
N GLY A 107 -7.92 12.67 -5.97
CA GLY A 107 -7.50 14.01 -5.53
C GLY A 107 -6.80 14.77 -6.64
N PRO A 108 -6.58 16.09 -6.49
CA PRO A 108 -5.82 16.87 -7.45
C PRO A 108 -4.39 16.31 -7.51
N ALA A 109 -3.92 16.05 -8.72
CA ALA A 109 -2.56 15.60 -8.94
C ALA A 109 -2.08 16.16 -10.28
N ASP A 110 -0.81 16.56 -10.32
CA ASP A 110 -0.11 16.75 -11.58
C ASP A 110 0.08 15.38 -12.24
N TRP A 111 -0.93 15.00 -13.01
CA TRP A 111 -1.10 13.67 -13.57
C TRP A 111 -0.87 13.64 -15.08
N LEU A 112 -0.81 14.79 -15.76
CA LEU A 112 -0.62 14.87 -17.20
C LEU A 112 0.78 15.40 -17.47
N ARG A 113 1.73 14.49 -17.45
CA ARG A 113 3.13 14.85 -17.54
C ARG A 113 3.67 14.68 -18.95
N GLU A 114 4.34 15.71 -19.47
CA GLU A 114 4.87 15.72 -20.83
C GLU A 114 5.85 14.57 -21.07
N GLU A 115 6.63 14.19 -20.06
CA GLU A 115 7.57 13.08 -20.22
C GLU A 115 6.88 11.75 -20.51
N TRP A 116 5.58 11.59 -20.26
CA TRP A 116 4.89 10.33 -20.57
C TRP A 116 4.70 10.11 -22.07
N PHE A 117 4.59 11.21 -22.81
CA PHE A 117 4.30 11.25 -24.24
C PHE A 117 5.56 11.52 -25.07
N ALA A 118 6.66 11.92 -24.41
CA ALA A 118 7.94 12.11 -25.04
C ALA A 118 8.52 10.78 -25.60
N PRO A 119 9.36 10.85 -26.65
CA PRO A 119 10.11 9.72 -27.15
C PRO A 119 10.89 8.96 -26.07
N GLY A 120 11.08 7.65 -26.29
CA GLY A 120 12.00 6.82 -25.51
C GLY A 120 13.47 7.05 -25.88
N ASP A 121 14.37 6.29 -25.26
CA ASP A 121 15.82 6.40 -25.48
C ASP A 121 16.24 6.16 -26.94
N GLU A 122 15.46 5.35 -27.66
CA GLU A 122 15.65 5.05 -29.09
C GLU A 122 14.98 6.08 -30.02
N GLY A 123 14.43 7.16 -29.47
CA GLY A 123 13.74 8.21 -30.23
C GLY A 123 12.34 7.83 -30.72
N SER A 124 11.86 6.61 -30.45
CA SER A 124 10.50 6.19 -30.77
C SER A 124 9.48 6.84 -29.83
N GLU A 125 8.41 7.39 -30.39
CA GLU A 125 7.28 7.92 -29.62
C GLU A 125 6.42 6.79 -29.07
N PRO A 126 5.87 6.93 -27.84
CA PRO A 126 5.04 5.89 -27.27
C PRO A 126 3.74 5.75 -28.07
N VAL A 127 3.28 4.52 -28.28
CA VAL A 127 1.98 4.24 -28.91
C VAL A 127 0.83 4.27 -27.90
N PHE A 128 1.14 4.05 -26.62
CA PHE A 128 0.22 4.26 -25.50
C PHE A 128 0.96 4.47 -24.17
N VAL A 129 0.24 5.01 -23.19
CA VAL A 129 0.65 5.17 -21.79
C VAL A 129 -0.39 4.53 -20.88
N SER A 130 0.02 3.57 -20.04
CA SER A 130 -0.95 2.82 -19.22
C SER A 130 -0.38 2.26 -17.93
N ASN A 131 -1.26 1.83 -17.02
CA ASN A 131 -0.87 1.27 -15.73
C ASN A 131 -0.20 -0.11 -15.89
N PRO A 132 0.95 -0.36 -15.23
CA PRO A 132 1.60 -1.66 -15.30
C PRO A 132 0.73 -2.77 -14.74
N TRP A 133 0.81 -3.94 -15.37
CA TRP A 133 0.11 -5.16 -14.99
C TRP A 133 1.03 -6.38 -15.19
N GLY A 134 0.68 -7.49 -14.54
CA GLY A 134 1.58 -8.64 -14.42
C GLY A 134 1.07 -9.94 -15.04
N TYR A 135 -0.12 -9.95 -15.64
CA TYR A 135 -0.68 -11.19 -16.18
C TYR A 135 -1.77 -10.98 -17.24
N THR A 136 -1.97 -11.99 -18.07
CA THR A 136 -3.08 -12.09 -19.04
C THR A 136 -4.07 -13.18 -18.65
N LYS A 137 -5.35 -12.94 -18.91
CA LYS A 137 -6.43 -13.93 -18.83
C LYS A 137 -7.30 -13.88 -20.09
N PRO A 138 -7.90 -15.00 -20.51
CA PRO A 138 -7.64 -16.37 -20.04
C PRO A 138 -6.22 -16.86 -20.39
N ALA A 139 -5.86 -18.05 -19.91
CA ALA A 139 -4.54 -18.65 -20.07
C ALA A 139 -4.12 -18.84 -21.54
N ASP A 140 -5.08 -19.07 -22.43
CA ASP A 140 -4.91 -19.28 -23.87
C ASP A 140 -4.96 -17.99 -24.71
N ALA A 141 -5.13 -16.82 -24.07
CA ALA A 141 -5.37 -15.57 -24.79
C ALA A 141 -4.18 -15.17 -25.70
N ILE A 142 -2.94 -15.38 -25.24
CA ILE A 142 -1.74 -15.06 -26.05
C ILE A 142 -1.58 -16.02 -27.22
N GLU A 143 -1.81 -17.31 -27.01
CA GLU A 143 -1.77 -18.32 -28.08
C GLU A 143 -2.83 -18.03 -29.17
N ARG A 144 -4.03 -17.61 -28.77
CA ARG A 144 -5.08 -17.17 -29.69
C ARG A 144 -4.65 -15.95 -30.50
N LEU A 145 -4.00 -14.98 -29.86
CA LEU A 145 -3.47 -13.80 -30.52
C LEU A 145 -2.30 -14.13 -31.46
N ASP A 146 -1.42 -15.06 -31.10
CA ASP A 146 -0.35 -15.57 -31.97
C ASP A 146 -0.94 -16.19 -33.25
N ARG A 147 -1.96 -17.05 -33.11
CA ARG A 147 -2.67 -17.63 -34.26
C ARG A 147 -3.34 -16.56 -35.12
N TRP A 148 -4.04 -15.61 -34.50
CA TRP A 148 -4.69 -14.52 -35.21
C TRP A 148 -3.68 -13.67 -35.99
N ALA A 149 -2.60 -13.22 -35.33
CA ALA A 149 -1.59 -12.36 -35.94
C ALA A 149 -0.85 -13.03 -37.10
N ASN A 150 -0.61 -14.34 -37.03
CA ASN A 150 0.01 -15.07 -38.13
C ASN A 150 -0.85 -15.10 -39.42
N MET A 151 -2.14 -14.77 -39.33
CA MET A 151 -3.04 -14.65 -40.48
C MET A 151 -3.16 -13.21 -41.01
N GLN A 152 -2.59 -12.22 -40.31
CA GLN A 152 -2.71 -10.81 -40.65
C GLN A 152 -1.47 -10.33 -41.41
N PRO A 153 -1.62 -9.73 -42.61
CA PRO A 153 -0.49 -9.19 -43.38
C PRO A 153 0.37 -8.18 -42.63
N GLU A 154 -0.24 -7.39 -41.73
CA GLU A 154 0.41 -6.34 -40.95
C GLU A 154 1.43 -6.88 -39.94
N PHE A 155 1.36 -8.17 -39.62
CA PHE A 155 2.30 -8.86 -38.75
C PHE A 155 3.28 -9.76 -39.51
N SER A 156 3.28 -9.71 -40.85
CA SER A 156 4.24 -10.44 -41.67
C SER A 156 5.68 -10.06 -41.30
N GLY A 157 6.51 -11.07 -41.02
CA GLY A 157 7.90 -10.89 -40.60
C GLY A 157 8.13 -10.72 -39.09
N THR A 158 7.07 -10.64 -38.28
CA THR A 158 7.17 -10.60 -36.81
C THR A 158 7.06 -12.02 -36.20
N GLN A 159 7.66 -12.26 -35.02
CA GLN A 159 7.71 -13.59 -34.37
C GLN A 159 6.69 -13.77 -33.24
N PRO A 160 6.05 -14.95 -33.10
CA PRO A 160 5.21 -15.32 -31.95
C PRO A 160 5.79 -14.86 -30.61
N LEU A 161 4.94 -14.29 -29.75
CA LEU A 161 5.39 -13.96 -28.39
C LEU A 161 5.71 -15.24 -27.63
N GLY A 162 5.04 -16.35 -27.95
CA GLY A 162 5.37 -17.68 -27.42
C GLY A 162 5.16 -17.80 -25.92
N LEU A 163 4.32 -16.94 -25.34
CA LEU A 163 4.03 -16.96 -23.91
C LEU A 163 2.96 -18.01 -23.61
N SER A 164 3.33 -19.01 -22.82
CA SER A 164 2.43 -20.07 -22.38
C SER A 164 2.17 -19.99 -20.88
N PRO A 165 0.96 -20.35 -20.41
CA PRO A 165 0.69 -20.48 -18.97
C PRO A 165 1.51 -21.64 -18.40
N ASN A 166 1.86 -21.57 -17.11
CA ASN A 166 2.37 -22.75 -16.44
C ASN A 166 1.27 -23.83 -16.38
N PRO A 167 1.62 -25.13 -16.37
CA PRO A 167 0.63 -26.20 -16.27
C PRO A 167 -0.33 -26.00 -15.08
N GLY A 168 -1.64 -25.98 -15.37
CA GLY A 168 -2.70 -25.81 -14.37
C GLY A 168 -3.03 -24.36 -13.99
N GLU A 169 -2.32 -23.37 -14.52
CA GLU A 169 -2.64 -21.96 -14.28
C GLU A 169 -3.75 -21.44 -15.20
N SER A 170 -4.59 -20.55 -14.67
CA SER A 170 -5.67 -19.88 -15.42
C SER A 170 -5.25 -18.54 -16.03
N LEU A 171 -3.96 -18.22 -15.95
CA LEU A 171 -3.37 -16.96 -16.43
C LEU A 171 -1.96 -17.20 -16.95
N VAL A 172 -1.46 -16.25 -17.74
CA VAL A 172 -0.06 -16.18 -18.18
C VAL A 172 0.59 -15.02 -17.45
N SER A 173 1.64 -15.27 -16.66
CA SER A 173 2.36 -14.23 -15.92
C SER A 173 3.44 -13.59 -16.79
N HIS A 174 3.31 -12.30 -17.09
CA HIS A 174 4.31 -11.54 -17.84
C HIS A 174 4.13 -10.04 -17.61
N PRO A 175 5.18 -9.22 -17.81
CA PRO A 175 5.04 -7.78 -17.74
C PRO A 175 4.13 -7.28 -18.87
N ARG A 176 3.10 -6.51 -18.54
CA ARG A 176 2.19 -5.88 -19.51
C ARG A 176 1.50 -4.65 -18.90
N ILE A 177 0.36 -4.27 -19.46
CA ILE A 177 -0.50 -3.15 -19.02
C ILE A 177 -1.93 -3.59 -18.69
N ILE A 178 -2.66 -2.70 -18.02
CA ILE A 178 -4.11 -2.79 -17.77
C ILE A 178 -4.76 -1.44 -18.13
N SER A 179 -5.86 -1.45 -18.87
CA SER A 179 -6.41 -0.23 -19.49
C SER A 179 -7.41 0.57 -18.67
N TRP A 180 -7.58 0.36 -17.36
CA TRP A 180 -8.60 1.10 -16.60
C TRP A 180 -8.41 2.63 -16.67
N CYS A 181 -7.17 3.11 -16.75
CA CYS A 181 -6.82 4.47 -17.14
C CYS A 181 -5.70 4.38 -18.18
N PHE A 182 -5.99 4.77 -19.42
CA PHE A 182 -5.18 4.46 -20.59
C PHE A 182 -5.15 5.65 -21.55
N PHE A 183 -3.96 6.07 -21.96
CA PHE A 183 -3.82 6.96 -23.11
C PHE A 183 -3.40 6.17 -24.33
N GLY A 184 -4.18 6.22 -25.40
CA GLY A 184 -3.82 5.63 -26.69
C GLY A 184 -3.51 6.70 -27.71
N ARG A 185 -2.51 6.46 -28.55
CA ARG A 185 -2.27 7.31 -29.72
C ARG A 185 -3.27 6.93 -30.80
N THR A 186 -4.07 7.91 -31.21
CA THR A 186 -5.23 7.70 -32.10
C THR A 186 -4.83 7.10 -33.43
N LYS A 187 -3.77 7.63 -34.07
CA LYS A 187 -3.28 7.13 -35.36
C LYS A 187 -2.84 5.67 -35.28
N TRP A 188 -2.03 5.31 -34.30
CA TRP A 188 -1.57 3.93 -34.12
C TRP A 188 -2.74 2.99 -33.79
N THR A 189 -3.68 3.44 -32.96
CA THR A 189 -4.87 2.64 -32.63
C THR A 189 -5.73 2.39 -33.87
N ARG A 190 -5.91 3.40 -34.72
CA ARG A 190 -6.57 3.25 -36.03
C ARG A 190 -5.86 2.21 -36.89
N GLU A 191 -4.53 2.27 -36.98
CA GLU A 191 -3.73 1.31 -37.76
C GLU A 191 -3.88 -0.13 -37.28
N VAL A 192 -3.79 -0.40 -35.98
CA VAL A 192 -3.89 -1.80 -35.50
C VAL A 192 -5.31 -2.34 -35.59
N THR A 193 -6.32 -1.48 -35.40
CA THR A 193 -7.73 -1.91 -35.39
C THR A 193 -8.30 -2.21 -36.77
N THR A 194 -7.64 -1.83 -37.87
CA THR A 194 -8.05 -2.25 -39.22
C THR A 194 -8.03 -3.77 -39.38
N CYS A 195 -7.16 -4.48 -38.64
CA CYS A 195 -7.02 -5.94 -38.67
C CYS A 195 -8.12 -6.68 -37.91
N CYS A 196 -9.00 -5.99 -37.19
CA CYS A 196 -10.04 -6.62 -36.36
C CYS A 196 -11.29 -7.05 -37.15
N CYS A 197 -11.45 -6.62 -38.42
CA CYS A 197 -12.67 -6.91 -39.19
C CYS A 197 -13.97 -6.60 -38.42
N GLY A 198 -13.97 -5.58 -37.56
CA GLY A 198 -15.11 -5.20 -36.71
C GLY A 198 -15.22 -5.92 -35.36
N GLN A 199 -14.37 -6.90 -35.04
CA GLN A 199 -14.38 -7.65 -33.78
C GLN A 199 -12.97 -7.93 -33.24
N LEU A 200 -12.76 -7.76 -31.93
CA LEU A 200 -11.47 -8.15 -31.36
C LEU A 200 -11.28 -9.68 -31.39
N PRO A 201 -10.06 -10.19 -31.66
CA PRO A 201 -9.77 -11.62 -31.62
C PRO A 201 -9.91 -12.23 -30.21
N ILE A 202 -9.86 -11.38 -29.17
CA ILE A 202 -10.13 -11.71 -27.78
C ILE A 202 -10.91 -10.58 -27.11
N PRO A 203 -11.78 -10.86 -26.12
CA PRO A 203 -12.57 -9.84 -25.43
C PRO A 203 -11.74 -9.09 -24.36
N SER A 204 -10.67 -8.41 -24.78
CA SER A 204 -9.75 -7.69 -23.90
C SER A 204 -8.97 -6.61 -24.67
N GLN A 205 -9.41 -5.35 -24.57
CA GLN A 205 -8.75 -4.19 -25.18
C GLN A 205 -7.26 -4.11 -24.85
N ASP A 206 -6.93 -4.11 -23.56
CA ASP A 206 -5.56 -3.96 -23.07
C ASP A 206 -4.63 -5.09 -23.50
N THR A 207 -5.13 -6.33 -23.50
CA THR A 207 -4.35 -7.50 -23.94
C THR A 207 -4.07 -7.40 -25.43
N TYR A 208 -5.08 -7.06 -26.23
CA TYR A 208 -4.95 -6.89 -27.67
C TYR A 208 -3.96 -5.78 -28.03
N LEU A 209 -4.13 -4.56 -27.49
CA LEU A 209 -3.25 -3.44 -27.82
C LEU A 209 -1.81 -3.67 -27.34
N TRP A 210 -1.63 -4.21 -26.13
CA TRP A 210 -0.29 -4.58 -25.65
C TRP A 210 0.36 -5.64 -26.54
N TYR A 211 -0.39 -6.67 -26.93
CA TYR A 211 0.12 -7.72 -27.80
C TYR A 211 0.54 -7.16 -29.16
N CYS A 212 -0.26 -6.29 -29.78
CA CYS A 212 0.10 -5.67 -31.05
C CYS A 212 1.39 -4.85 -30.95
N ALA A 213 1.56 -4.06 -29.88
CA ALA A 213 2.76 -3.27 -29.66
C ALA A 213 4.00 -4.14 -29.44
N GLU A 214 3.93 -5.14 -28.54
CA GLU A 214 5.04 -6.07 -28.31
C GLU A 214 5.43 -6.82 -29.57
N ARG A 215 4.44 -7.30 -30.33
CA ARG A 215 4.67 -8.09 -31.53
C ARG A 215 5.33 -7.28 -32.64
N ARG A 216 5.01 -6.00 -32.75
CA ARG A 216 5.60 -5.06 -33.72
C ARG A 216 6.90 -4.41 -33.24
N GLY A 217 7.23 -4.53 -31.96
CA GLY A 217 8.33 -3.78 -31.35
C GLY A 217 8.02 -2.29 -31.17
N ASP A 218 6.74 -1.92 -31.11
CA ASP A 218 6.33 -0.53 -30.91
C ASP A 218 6.55 -0.11 -29.45
N PHE A 219 7.19 1.04 -29.24
CA PHE A 219 7.45 1.56 -27.91
C PHE A 219 6.16 1.97 -27.18
N TYR A 220 6.01 1.58 -25.91
CA TYR A 220 4.91 2.03 -25.06
C TYR A 220 5.39 2.28 -23.63
N ARG A 221 4.65 3.10 -22.89
CA ARG A 221 5.06 3.53 -21.55
C ARG A 221 4.16 2.97 -20.44
N ARG A 222 4.81 2.43 -19.40
CA ARG A 222 4.14 1.93 -18.19
C ARG A 222 4.25 2.95 -17.06
N VAL A 223 3.12 3.55 -16.70
CA VAL A 223 3.02 4.59 -15.67
C VAL A 223 2.12 4.12 -14.56
N SER A 224 2.59 4.15 -13.31
CA SER A 224 1.76 3.80 -12.15
C SER A 224 0.72 4.91 -11.90
N MET A 225 -0.41 4.88 -12.62
CA MET A 225 -1.50 5.86 -12.55
C MET A 225 -1.99 6.11 -11.12
N LYS A 226 -1.87 5.11 -10.22
CA LYS A 226 -2.15 5.25 -8.79
C LYS A 226 -1.33 6.32 -8.07
N LYS A 227 -0.07 6.53 -8.48
CA LYS A 227 0.80 7.59 -7.93
C LYS A 227 0.31 8.99 -8.32
N PHE A 228 -0.51 9.07 -9.37
CA PHE A 228 -1.04 10.31 -9.94
C PHE A 228 -2.52 10.49 -9.63
N GLY A 229 -2.94 10.01 -8.45
CA GLY A 229 -4.27 10.25 -7.92
C GLY A 229 -5.40 9.52 -8.66
N TRP A 230 -5.12 8.34 -9.21
CA TRP A 230 -6.17 7.47 -9.75
C TRP A 230 -6.34 6.20 -8.93
N ALA A 231 -7.55 5.68 -8.83
CA ALA A 231 -7.82 4.39 -8.20
C ALA A 231 -8.81 3.58 -9.02
N HIS A 232 -8.56 2.28 -9.10
CA HIS A 232 -9.45 1.30 -9.73
C HIS A 232 -10.20 0.50 -8.65
N ALA A 233 -11.52 0.34 -8.80
CA ALA A 233 -12.38 -0.26 -7.78
C ALA A 233 -13.55 -1.07 -8.37
N SER A 234 -13.28 -2.31 -8.76
CA SER A 234 -14.27 -3.25 -9.33
C SER A 234 -15.39 -3.72 -8.39
N GLN A 235 -15.47 -3.22 -7.15
CA GLN A 235 -16.53 -3.56 -6.20
C GLN A 235 -17.38 -2.32 -5.94
N PRO A 236 -18.71 -2.35 -6.17
CA PRO A 236 -19.56 -1.16 -6.06
C PRO A 236 -19.44 -0.41 -4.73
N ARG A 237 -19.47 -1.12 -3.59
CA ARG A 237 -19.30 -0.51 -2.25
C ARG A 237 -17.95 0.18 -2.07
N ARG A 238 -16.89 -0.37 -2.69
CA ARG A 238 -15.55 0.21 -2.63
C ARG A 238 -15.47 1.44 -3.53
N LEU A 239 -16.11 1.40 -4.70
CA LEU A 239 -16.21 2.50 -5.64
C LEU A 239 -16.88 3.71 -4.98
N GLU A 240 -18.08 3.51 -4.42
CA GLU A 240 -18.82 4.54 -3.66
C GLU A 240 -17.97 5.14 -2.55
N ARG A 241 -17.36 4.29 -1.70
CA ARG A 241 -16.51 4.76 -0.60
C ARG A 241 -15.31 5.58 -1.09
N LEU A 242 -14.66 5.18 -2.17
CA LEU A 242 -13.51 5.91 -2.71
C LEU A 242 -13.95 7.25 -3.32
N ALA A 243 -15.05 7.27 -4.07
CA ALA A 243 -15.60 8.48 -4.66
C ALA A 243 -16.04 9.49 -3.59
N SER A 244 -16.83 9.05 -2.60
CA SER A 244 -17.27 9.92 -1.48
C SER A 244 -16.08 10.49 -0.71
N ARG A 245 -15.08 9.67 -0.40
CA ARG A 245 -13.85 10.13 0.27
C ARG A 245 -13.11 11.17 -0.56
N SER A 246 -13.01 10.94 -1.87
CA SER A 246 -12.31 11.85 -2.76
C SER A 246 -13.00 13.21 -2.89
N LEU A 247 -14.34 13.24 -2.91
CA LEU A 247 -15.11 14.47 -2.95
C LEU A 247 -15.08 15.21 -1.61
N ALA A 248 -15.12 14.49 -0.48
CA ALA A 248 -15.09 15.07 0.86
C ALA A 248 -13.74 15.73 1.20
N ALA A 249 -12.62 15.09 0.84
CA ALA A 249 -11.27 15.59 1.16
C ALA A 249 -10.98 16.99 0.60
N ALA A 250 -11.66 17.38 -0.46
CA ALA A 250 -11.47 18.67 -1.10
C ALA A 250 -12.33 19.79 -0.49
N SER A 251 -13.30 19.47 0.38
CA SER A 251 -14.04 20.46 1.16
C SER A 251 -13.25 20.92 2.39
N THR A 252 -12.41 20.03 2.96
CA THR A 252 -11.58 20.33 4.14
C THR A 252 -10.34 21.17 3.88
N ASN A 253 -9.85 21.22 2.63
CA ASN A 253 -8.66 22.00 2.28
C ASN A 253 -8.94 23.49 2.01
N SER A 254 -10.20 23.94 2.10
CA SER A 254 -10.55 25.35 1.88
C SER A 254 -10.49 26.22 3.14
N SER A 255 -10.22 25.67 4.32
CA SER A 255 -10.25 26.43 5.59
C SER A 255 -9.10 26.14 6.57
N LEU A 256 -8.06 25.42 6.16
CA LEU A 256 -6.84 25.31 6.96
C LEU A 256 -5.99 26.56 6.73
N THR A 257 -6.38 27.66 7.38
CA THR A 257 -5.39 28.65 7.82
C THR A 257 -4.37 27.90 8.66
N VAL A 258 -3.12 27.90 8.20
CA VAL A 258 -1.98 27.45 8.98
C VAL A 258 -2.07 28.15 10.35
N PRO A 259 -2.23 27.44 11.47
CA PRO A 259 -2.11 28.05 12.78
C PRO A 259 -0.73 28.68 12.84
N GLY A 260 -0.69 29.97 13.19
CA GLY A 260 0.51 30.80 13.15
C GLY A 260 1.74 30.13 13.76
N GLU A 261 2.89 30.55 13.25
CA GLU A 261 4.23 30.15 13.71
C GLU A 261 4.25 29.92 15.22
N LEU A 262 4.50 28.66 15.60
CA LEU A 262 4.81 28.33 16.98
C LEU A 262 6.06 29.12 17.38
N PRO A 263 6.05 29.79 18.55
CA PRO A 263 7.19 30.59 19.00
C PRO A 263 8.43 29.70 19.09
N SER A 264 9.52 30.19 18.50
CA SER A 264 10.87 29.68 18.67
C SER A 264 11.13 29.37 20.15
N ARG A 265 11.22 28.08 20.49
CA ARG A 265 11.48 27.62 21.85
C ARG A 265 12.97 27.57 22.11
N ALA A 266 13.34 28.13 23.26
CA ALA A 266 14.64 28.03 23.89
C ALA A 266 15.13 26.56 23.99
N PRO A 267 16.46 26.33 24.03
CA PRO A 267 17.02 24.99 24.18
C PRO A 267 16.48 24.28 25.42
N ALA A 268 16.10 23.02 25.24
CA ALA A 268 15.56 22.18 26.31
C ALA A 268 16.57 22.07 27.47
N PRO A 269 16.09 22.08 28.73
CA PRO A 269 16.96 21.83 29.89
C PRO A 269 17.56 20.44 29.79
N SER A 270 18.85 20.32 30.14
CA SER A 270 19.58 19.06 30.31
C SER A 270 18.95 18.22 31.42
N ARG A 271 17.91 17.44 31.08
CA ARG A 271 17.28 16.50 32.01
C ARG A 271 18.25 15.37 32.34
N GLY A 272 18.29 15.03 33.63
CA GLY A 272 19.36 14.32 34.33
C GLY A 272 19.88 13.06 33.66
N ALA A 273 21.18 12.83 33.82
CA ALA A 273 21.81 11.55 33.52
C ALA A 273 21.01 10.44 34.21
N VAL A 274 20.39 9.59 33.40
CA VAL A 274 19.82 8.34 33.88
C VAL A 274 21.03 7.53 34.34
N ALA A 275 21.13 7.26 35.64
CA ALA A 275 22.09 6.26 36.12
C ALA A 275 21.88 4.99 35.28
N GLU A 276 22.96 4.41 34.73
CA GLU A 276 22.84 3.25 33.85
C GLU A 276 22.06 2.14 34.58
N ALA A 277 20.81 1.94 34.18
CA ALA A 277 19.99 0.87 34.71
C ALA A 277 20.38 -0.44 34.02
N SER A 278 20.43 -1.52 34.78
CA SER A 278 20.79 -2.84 34.25
C SER A 278 19.77 -3.33 33.21
N GLU A 279 18.50 -2.97 33.33
CA GLU A 279 17.46 -3.37 32.39
C GLU A 279 16.43 -2.28 32.14
N GLY A 280 15.84 -2.27 30.94
CA GLY A 280 14.81 -1.30 30.58
C GLY A 280 14.10 -1.59 29.27
N VAL A 281 12.94 -0.96 29.09
CA VAL A 281 12.11 -1.11 27.89
C VAL A 281 12.33 0.05 26.94
N VAL A 282 12.38 -0.24 25.65
CA VAL A 282 12.53 0.75 24.57
C VAL A 282 11.32 0.71 23.65
N TYR A 283 10.78 1.89 23.34
CA TYR A 283 9.80 2.13 22.29
C TYR A 283 10.37 3.07 21.22
N LEU A 284 9.81 2.99 20.02
CA LEU A 284 10.08 3.90 18.92
C LEU A 284 8.77 4.46 18.35
N LEU A 285 8.66 5.79 18.25
CA LEU A 285 7.59 6.49 17.55
C LEU A 285 8.17 7.32 16.42
N THR A 286 8.14 6.79 15.20
CA THR A 286 8.71 7.51 14.05
C THR A 286 7.81 8.60 13.48
N GLY A 287 6.53 8.59 13.84
CA GLY A 287 5.51 9.52 13.34
C GLY A 287 4.21 9.39 14.13
N PRO A 288 3.26 10.31 13.95
CA PRO A 288 2.11 10.45 14.84
C PRO A 288 1.07 9.32 14.67
N SER A 289 1.04 8.62 13.52
CA SER A 289 0.02 7.61 13.21
C SER A 289 0.01 6.36 14.11
N HIS A 290 1.04 6.16 14.94
CA HIS A 290 1.09 5.07 15.92
C HIS A 290 0.98 5.57 17.37
N ALA A 291 0.79 6.87 17.59
CA ALA A 291 0.84 7.49 18.91
C ALA A 291 -0.26 7.00 19.86
N ALA A 292 -1.50 6.90 19.38
CA ALA A 292 -2.60 6.40 20.20
C ALA A 292 -2.36 4.94 20.64
N ARG A 293 -1.80 4.14 19.74
CA ARG A 293 -1.42 2.75 20.02
C ARG A 293 -0.29 2.69 21.05
N LEU A 294 0.72 3.55 20.91
CA LEU A 294 1.83 3.66 21.87
C LEU A 294 1.34 4.00 23.28
N VAL A 295 0.42 4.96 23.43
CA VAL A 295 -0.12 5.32 24.75
C VAL A 295 -0.84 4.14 25.38
N VAL A 296 -1.64 3.39 24.60
CA VAL A 296 -2.28 2.17 25.08
C VAL A 296 -1.25 1.11 25.47
N SER A 297 -0.20 0.92 24.66
CA SER A 297 0.88 -0.01 24.97
C SER A 297 1.57 0.36 26.28
N LEU A 298 2.00 1.62 26.44
CA LEU A 298 2.63 2.12 27.66
C LEU A 298 1.73 1.99 28.90
N ALA A 299 0.45 2.34 28.79
CA ALA A 299 -0.50 2.22 29.88
C ALA A 299 -0.67 0.76 30.32
N SER A 300 -0.74 -0.17 29.35
CA SER A 300 -0.80 -1.60 29.65
C SER A 300 0.52 -2.14 30.21
N LEU A 301 1.68 -1.70 29.69
CA LEU A 301 2.99 -2.07 30.21
C LEU A 301 3.13 -1.68 31.68
N ARG A 302 2.65 -0.49 32.06
CA ARG A 302 2.75 0.02 33.44
C ARG A 302 1.94 -0.77 34.46
N GLN A 303 1.05 -1.66 34.03
CA GLN A 303 0.35 -2.60 34.91
C GLN A 303 1.19 -3.84 35.24
N HIS A 304 2.24 -4.10 34.46
CA HIS A 304 3.04 -5.33 34.53
C HIS A 304 4.55 -5.07 34.63
N TYR A 305 4.98 -3.81 34.56
CA TYR A 305 6.38 -3.41 34.60
C TYR A 305 6.58 -1.99 35.15
N ASP A 306 7.28 -1.91 36.28
CA ASP A 306 7.61 -0.66 36.98
C ASP A 306 9.00 -0.10 36.65
N GLY A 307 9.80 -0.81 35.85
CA GLY A 307 11.16 -0.40 35.53
C GLY A 307 11.24 0.75 34.51
N PRO A 308 12.47 1.17 34.15
CA PRO A 308 12.68 2.32 33.28
C PRO A 308 12.21 2.03 31.83
N VAL A 309 11.64 3.06 31.21
CA VAL A 309 11.15 3.03 29.83
C VAL A 309 11.72 4.24 29.07
N VAL A 310 12.31 3.99 27.90
CA VAL A 310 12.79 5.02 26.98
C VAL A 310 11.93 5.02 25.72
N LEU A 311 11.49 6.22 25.32
CA LEU A 311 10.80 6.46 24.07
C LEU A 311 11.72 7.26 23.13
N PHE A 312 12.13 6.64 22.03
CA PHE A 312 12.75 7.35 20.92
C PHE A 312 11.69 7.90 19.98
N THR A 313 11.86 9.13 19.53
CA THR A 313 10.99 9.70 18.48
C THR A 313 11.83 10.41 17.42
N THR A 314 11.33 10.50 16.18
CA THR A 314 12.18 10.87 15.01
C THR A 314 11.68 12.02 14.14
N GLN A 315 10.44 12.45 14.33
CA GLN A 315 9.81 13.52 13.55
C GLN A 315 9.29 14.61 14.50
N PRO A 316 9.20 15.89 14.08
CA PRO A 316 8.70 16.98 14.92
C PRO A 316 7.36 16.66 15.61
N GLU A 317 6.40 16.10 14.88
CA GLU A 317 5.09 15.73 15.40
C GLU A 317 5.20 14.62 16.45
N SER A 318 6.04 13.60 16.20
CA SER A 318 6.32 12.55 17.17
C SER A 318 7.14 13.04 18.38
N HIS A 319 7.97 14.08 18.23
CA HIS A 319 8.66 14.73 19.36
C HIS A 319 7.67 15.45 20.25
N ALA A 320 6.72 16.20 19.67
CA ALA A 320 5.67 16.89 20.42
C ALA A 320 4.82 15.90 21.24
N ILE A 321 4.40 14.79 20.62
CA ILE A 321 3.68 13.71 21.32
C ILE A 321 4.56 13.05 22.38
N GLY A 322 5.83 12.76 22.07
CA GLY A 322 6.79 12.20 23.02
C GLY A 322 6.96 13.07 24.27
N GLN A 323 6.95 14.39 24.11
CA GLN A 323 6.98 15.33 25.22
C GLN A 323 5.72 15.22 26.08
N MET A 324 4.53 15.16 25.47
CA MET A 324 3.27 14.96 26.21
C MET A 324 3.23 13.63 26.97
N ILE A 325 3.85 12.57 26.41
CA ILE A 325 3.99 11.27 27.09
C ILE A 325 4.88 11.38 28.33
N VAL A 326 5.97 12.14 28.26
CA VAL A 326 6.89 12.32 29.39
C VAL A 326 6.32 13.23 30.47
N ASP A 327 5.56 14.25 30.08
CA ASP A 327 4.92 15.15 31.04
C ASP A 327 3.77 14.46 31.80
N ASP A 328 3.34 13.26 31.38
CA ASP A 328 2.42 12.41 32.13
C ASP A 328 3.18 11.46 33.08
N GLU A 329 3.27 11.85 34.35
CA GLU A 329 3.97 11.10 35.40
C GLU A 329 3.46 9.67 35.58
N ARG A 330 2.21 9.36 35.19
CA ARG A 330 1.66 7.99 35.28
C ARG A 330 2.38 7.03 34.35
N LEU A 331 2.88 7.53 33.21
CA LEU A 331 3.57 6.72 32.21
C LEU A 331 5.06 6.53 32.53
N ARG A 332 5.67 7.40 33.35
CA ARG A 332 7.09 7.31 33.79
C ARG A 332 8.05 7.02 32.63
N VAL A 333 7.98 7.80 31.55
CA VAL A 333 8.78 7.59 30.33
C VAL A 333 9.95 8.59 30.29
N ILE A 334 11.05 8.19 29.66
CA ILE A 334 12.16 9.06 29.30
C ILE A 334 12.13 9.28 27.79
N HIS A 335 11.99 10.52 27.35
CA HIS A 335 11.93 10.86 25.93
C HIS A 335 13.32 11.20 25.39
N ARG A 336 13.67 10.58 24.25
CA ARG A 336 14.89 10.84 23.50
C ARG A 336 14.53 11.21 22.06
N PRO A 337 14.37 12.49 21.73
CA PRO A 337 14.25 12.91 20.34
C PRO A 337 15.59 12.63 19.63
N ILE A 338 15.53 12.01 18.46
CA ILE A 338 16.69 11.74 17.62
C ILE A 338 16.40 12.16 16.18
N GLU A 339 17.44 12.51 15.44
CA GLU A 339 17.31 12.61 13.99
C GLU A 339 17.14 11.21 13.39
N PRO A 340 16.25 11.01 12.41
CA PRO A 340 16.06 9.71 11.79
C PRO A 340 17.35 9.34 11.02
N PRO A 341 18.01 8.22 11.37
CA PRO A 341 19.27 7.82 10.73
C PRO A 341 19.07 7.43 9.26
N TYR A 342 17.83 7.19 8.84
CA TYR A 342 17.47 6.79 7.48
C TYR A 342 16.25 7.58 6.99
N LYS A 343 16.17 7.79 5.68
CA LYS A 343 15.05 8.46 4.99
C LYS A 343 14.48 7.56 3.89
N GLY A 344 13.20 7.77 3.56
CA GLY A 344 12.52 7.07 2.46
C GLY A 344 11.87 5.75 2.85
N ARG A 345 11.72 4.86 1.87
CA ARG A 345 11.06 3.56 2.05
C ARG A 345 11.78 2.76 3.13
N ASN A 346 11.02 2.12 4.02
CA ASN A 346 11.52 1.29 5.12
C ASN A 346 12.38 2.01 6.17
N ALA A 347 12.43 3.35 6.17
CA ALA A 347 13.22 4.10 7.14
C ALA A 347 12.85 3.79 8.60
N SER A 348 11.57 3.54 8.90
CA SER A 348 11.12 3.16 10.24
C SER A 348 11.68 1.81 10.71
N TYR A 349 11.73 0.81 9.82
CA TYR A 349 12.32 -0.50 10.10
C TYR A 349 13.82 -0.41 10.36
N LEU A 350 14.55 0.40 9.58
CA LEU A 350 15.98 0.59 9.80
C LEU A 350 16.27 1.39 11.08
N THR A 351 15.43 2.38 11.38
CA THR A 351 15.56 3.18 12.61
C THR A 351 15.33 2.33 13.85
N LYS A 352 14.37 1.38 13.81
CA LYS A 352 14.14 0.41 14.90
C LYS A 352 15.43 -0.29 15.33
N VAL A 353 16.22 -0.79 14.38
CA VAL A 353 17.46 -1.50 14.71
C VAL A 353 18.55 -0.52 15.16
N ALA A 354 18.64 0.65 14.54
CA ALA A 354 19.66 1.64 14.89
C ALA A 354 19.50 2.22 16.31
N VAL A 355 18.28 2.38 16.82
CA VAL A 355 18.08 2.92 18.18
C VAL A 355 18.58 2.00 19.28
N LEU A 356 18.77 0.71 19.00
CA LEU A 356 19.29 -0.25 19.96
C LEU A 356 20.73 0.06 20.37
N GLU A 357 21.53 0.69 19.49
CA GLU A 357 22.89 1.14 19.84
C GLU A 357 22.90 2.33 20.80
N HIS A 358 21.75 3.01 20.95
CA HIS A 358 21.58 4.19 21.79
C HIS A 358 20.80 3.92 23.08
N THR A 359 20.47 2.65 23.34
CA THR A 359 19.79 2.25 24.57
C THR A 359 20.69 2.51 25.79
N PRO A 360 20.16 3.10 26.88
CA PRO A 360 20.93 3.30 28.11
C PRO A 360 21.00 2.05 28.99
N PHE A 361 20.37 0.95 28.58
CA PHE A 361 20.21 -0.26 29.38
C PHE A 361 21.23 -1.33 28.99
N GLU A 362 21.72 -2.10 29.96
CA GLU A 362 22.53 -3.29 29.65
C GLU A 362 21.67 -4.38 28.98
N LYS A 363 20.47 -4.62 29.50
CA LYS A 363 19.44 -5.51 28.93
C LYS A 363 18.26 -4.69 28.42
N THR A 364 17.98 -4.76 27.13
CA THR A 364 16.90 -3.98 26.49
C THR A 364 15.78 -4.90 26.04
N LEU A 365 14.55 -4.61 26.44
CA LEU A 365 13.33 -5.17 25.84
C LEU A 365 12.77 -4.13 24.87
N PHE A 366 12.70 -4.46 23.59
CA PHE A 366 12.05 -3.61 22.61
C PHE A 366 10.59 -4.03 22.42
N LEU A 367 9.69 -3.05 22.42
CA LEU A 367 8.26 -3.23 22.13
C LEU A 367 7.82 -2.31 20.99
N ASP A 368 7.15 -2.85 19.98
CA ASP A 368 6.47 -2.05 18.98
C ASP A 368 5.32 -1.23 19.61
N ALA A 369 5.06 -0.06 19.04
CA ALA A 369 4.03 0.87 19.52
C ALA A 369 2.62 0.27 19.52
N ASP A 370 2.35 -0.76 18.73
CA ASP A 370 1.05 -1.41 18.58
C ASP A 370 0.95 -2.74 19.35
N THR A 371 1.55 -2.77 20.53
CA THR A 371 1.45 -3.88 21.49
C THR A 371 0.42 -3.59 22.60
N VAL A 372 -0.10 -4.65 23.22
CA VAL A 372 -0.89 -4.62 24.45
C VAL A 372 -0.33 -5.67 25.39
N ILE A 373 0.19 -5.22 26.53
CA ILE A 373 0.78 -6.08 27.56
C ILE A 373 -0.36 -6.55 28.47
N VAL A 374 -0.38 -7.84 28.77
CA VAL A 374 -1.43 -8.47 29.59
C VAL A 374 -0.87 -9.34 30.70
N ASP A 375 0.46 -9.48 30.78
CA ASP A 375 1.16 -10.23 31.82
C ASP A 375 2.60 -9.72 32.00
N GLU A 376 3.33 -10.25 32.99
CA GLU A 376 4.71 -9.87 33.31
C GLU A 376 5.68 -10.08 32.13
N VAL A 377 6.48 -9.05 31.86
CA VAL A 377 7.51 -9.07 30.79
C VAL A 377 8.94 -9.24 31.31
N ARG A 378 9.13 -9.22 32.65
CA ARG A 378 10.44 -9.34 33.29
C ARG A 378 11.24 -10.58 32.85
N PRO A 379 10.63 -11.77 32.65
CA PRO A 379 11.37 -12.95 32.20
C PRO A 379 12.14 -12.75 30.88
N LEU A 380 11.71 -11.82 30.01
CA LEU A 380 12.42 -11.52 28.76
C LEU A 380 13.82 -10.96 29.01
N PHE A 381 14.05 -10.24 30.10
CA PHE A 381 15.38 -9.76 30.49
C PHE A 381 16.25 -10.90 31.00
N GLU A 382 15.71 -11.75 31.87
CA GLU A 382 16.42 -12.91 32.44
C GLU A 382 16.92 -13.85 31.34
N PHE A 383 16.11 -14.05 30.30
CA PHE A 383 16.51 -14.91 29.19
C PHE A 383 17.73 -14.38 28.42
N THR A 384 17.99 -13.06 28.43
CA THR A 384 19.18 -12.48 27.78
C THR A 384 20.48 -12.80 28.52
N GLU A 385 20.44 -13.35 29.73
CA GLU A 385 21.65 -13.72 30.48
C GLU A 385 22.40 -14.89 29.82
N GLN A 386 21.67 -15.72 29.06
CA GLN A 386 22.19 -16.94 28.44
C GLN A 386 22.48 -16.79 26.94
N THR A 387 22.14 -15.64 26.34
CA THR A 387 22.18 -15.48 24.90
C THR A 387 22.30 -14.02 24.48
N GLN A 388 22.71 -13.76 23.24
CA GLN A 388 22.84 -12.38 22.76
C GLN A 388 21.47 -11.72 22.50
N ILE A 389 20.52 -12.48 21.97
CA ILE A 389 19.20 -11.98 21.58
C ILE A 389 18.09 -12.99 21.86
N ILE A 390 16.92 -12.46 22.21
CA ILE A 390 15.64 -13.16 22.33
C ILE A 390 14.75 -12.73 21.18
N ALA A 391 14.32 -13.69 20.36
CA ALA A 391 13.34 -13.48 19.31
C ALA A 391 12.04 -14.22 19.65
N THR A 392 10.95 -13.84 18.99
CA THR A 392 9.63 -14.47 19.17
C THR A 392 9.15 -15.06 17.84
N SER A 393 8.61 -16.28 17.91
CA SER A 393 8.04 -16.96 16.74
C SER A 393 6.71 -16.33 16.34
N PHE A 394 6.40 -16.31 15.05
CA PHE A 394 5.20 -15.71 14.52
C PHE A 394 4.14 -16.77 14.20
N ALA A 395 3.13 -16.90 15.06
CA ALA A 395 1.93 -17.70 14.80
C ALA A 395 2.19 -19.18 14.42
N GLY A 396 3.34 -19.73 14.82
CA GLY A 396 3.83 -21.04 14.38
C GLY A 396 3.95 -21.18 12.86
N TRP A 397 4.19 -20.08 12.14
CA TRP A 397 4.55 -20.08 10.73
C TRP A 397 5.98 -20.59 10.56
N ARG A 398 6.30 -21.03 9.35
CA ARG A 398 7.64 -21.52 8.99
C ARG A 398 8.23 -20.69 7.86
N SER A 399 9.55 -20.50 7.90
CA SER A 399 10.32 -19.74 6.92
C SER A 399 10.37 -20.42 5.55
N ASP A 400 10.20 -21.75 5.50
CA ASP A 400 10.11 -22.57 4.28
C ASP A 400 8.75 -22.49 3.56
N ARG A 401 7.76 -21.79 4.14
CA ARG A 401 6.42 -21.62 3.57
C ARG A 401 6.15 -20.19 3.14
N ASN A 402 5.22 -20.04 2.21
CA ASN A 402 4.68 -18.73 1.87
C ASN A 402 3.88 -18.16 3.06
N PRO A 403 3.97 -16.84 3.33
CA PRO A 403 4.64 -15.81 2.53
C PRO A 403 6.12 -15.59 2.86
N VAL A 404 6.65 -16.19 3.92
CA VAL A 404 8.00 -15.90 4.43
C VAL A 404 9.09 -16.33 3.45
N ARG A 405 8.97 -17.53 2.86
CA ARG A 405 9.86 -18.02 1.80
C ARG A 405 10.02 -17.02 0.68
N SER A 406 8.90 -16.47 0.18
CA SER A 406 8.90 -15.48 -0.91
C SER A 406 9.62 -14.19 -0.52
N ARG A 407 9.61 -13.80 0.76
CA ARG A 407 10.34 -12.62 1.25
C ARG A 407 11.83 -12.88 1.28
N ILE A 408 12.26 -14.04 1.79
CA ILE A 408 13.66 -14.45 1.77
C ILE A 408 14.17 -14.54 0.32
N GLU A 409 13.38 -15.12 -0.58
CA GLU A 409 13.73 -15.24 -2.00
C GLU A 409 13.88 -13.87 -2.69
N GLY A 410 13.14 -12.86 -2.23
CA GLY A 410 13.33 -11.47 -2.69
C GLY A 410 14.74 -10.92 -2.44
N TRP A 411 15.46 -11.46 -1.46
CA TRP A 411 16.83 -11.07 -1.11
C TRP A 411 17.89 -11.74 -2.00
N ARG A 412 17.58 -12.82 -2.73
CA ARG A 412 18.52 -13.41 -3.72
C ARG A 412 18.86 -12.45 -4.85
N LYS A 413 17.99 -11.49 -5.13
CA LYS A 413 18.19 -10.47 -6.17
C LYS A 413 19.24 -9.42 -5.79
N MET A 414 19.78 -9.48 -4.56
CA MET A 414 20.79 -8.54 -4.08
C MET A 414 22.18 -9.02 -4.47
N SER A 415 23.01 -8.12 -4.99
CA SER A 415 24.41 -8.39 -5.33
C SER A 415 25.31 -8.36 -4.08
N VAL A 416 25.16 -9.33 -3.18
CA VAL A 416 26.01 -9.51 -2.00
C VAL A 416 26.85 -10.77 -2.21
N PRO A 417 28.20 -10.69 -2.29
CA PRO A 417 29.01 -11.90 -2.52
C PRO A 417 29.04 -12.84 -1.31
N SER A 418 29.19 -12.27 -0.11
CA SER A 418 29.26 -13.02 1.14
C SER A 418 28.85 -12.16 2.34
N PHE A 419 28.43 -12.83 3.42
CA PHE A 419 28.14 -12.24 4.72
C PHE A 419 28.50 -13.26 5.81
N LEU A 420 29.13 -12.84 6.91
CA LEU A 420 29.68 -13.73 7.95
C LEU A 420 30.67 -14.80 7.42
N GLY A 421 31.42 -14.49 6.37
CA GLY A 421 32.33 -15.45 5.74
C GLY A 421 31.64 -16.57 4.97
N MET A 422 30.31 -16.54 4.84
CA MET A 422 29.52 -17.50 4.09
C MET A 422 29.06 -16.88 2.76
N SER A 423 28.89 -17.71 1.74
CA SER A 423 28.25 -17.25 0.50
C SER A 423 26.82 -16.76 0.79
N TRP A 424 26.37 -15.78 0.03
CA TRP A 424 25.03 -15.21 0.20
C TRP A 424 23.91 -16.23 0.01
N ASP A 425 24.03 -17.11 -0.97
CA ASP A 425 23.06 -18.19 -1.19
C ASP A 425 23.03 -19.17 -0.01
N THR A 426 24.18 -19.53 0.56
CA THR A 426 24.22 -20.39 1.76
C THR A 426 23.51 -19.74 2.95
N LEU A 427 23.67 -18.44 3.15
CA LEU A 427 22.96 -17.71 4.21
C LEU A 427 21.44 -17.77 3.99
N LEU A 428 20.97 -17.50 2.77
CA LEU A 428 19.55 -17.53 2.43
C LEU A 428 18.94 -18.94 2.52
N ASP A 429 19.66 -19.95 2.02
CA ASP A 429 19.25 -21.36 2.07
C ASP A 429 19.10 -21.83 3.51
N SER A 430 20.04 -21.45 4.39
CA SER A 430 19.97 -21.80 5.81
C SER A 430 18.69 -21.28 6.47
N ALA A 431 18.29 -20.05 6.14
CA ALA A 431 17.08 -19.45 6.67
C ALA A 431 15.79 -20.09 6.14
N GLN A 432 15.83 -20.74 4.98
CA GLN A 432 14.70 -21.46 4.38
C GLN A 432 14.59 -22.92 4.87
N ASN A 433 15.46 -23.39 5.77
CA ASN A 433 15.49 -24.79 6.17
C ASN A 433 14.47 -25.16 7.27
N GLY A 434 13.22 -24.74 7.10
CA GLY A 434 12.10 -25.18 7.94
C GLY A 434 11.99 -24.55 9.33
N HIS A 435 12.66 -23.43 9.55
CA HIS A 435 12.68 -22.75 10.84
C HIS A 435 11.37 -22.02 11.12
N PRO A 436 11.02 -21.78 12.39
CA PRO A 436 9.90 -20.92 12.70
C PRO A 436 10.15 -19.52 12.15
N ALA A 437 9.15 -18.95 11.50
CA ALA A 437 9.16 -17.55 11.14
C ALA A 437 9.14 -16.71 12.43
N ILE A 438 9.83 -15.58 12.43
CA ILE A 438 9.87 -14.66 13.58
C ILE A 438 9.02 -13.41 13.36
N ASN A 439 8.81 -12.65 14.43
CA ASN A 439 8.34 -11.27 14.34
C ASN A 439 9.15 -10.35 15.27
N THR A 440 9.52 -9.16 14.78
CA THR A 440 10.38 -8.19 15.50
C THR A 440 9.61 -7.12 16.27
N GLY A 441 8.32 -7.37 16.56
CA GLY A 441 7.53 -6.47 17.41
C GLY A 441 7.82 -6.60 18.90
N VAL A 442 8.34 -7.75 19.33
CA VAL A 442 8.80 -8.00 20.70
C VAL A 442 10.08 -8.82 20.65
N PHE A 443 11.16 -8.26 21.17
CA PHE A 443 12.46 -8.92 21.30
C PHE A 443 13.27 -8.32 22.45
N ALA A 444 14.21 -9.08 23.01
CA ALA A 444 15.12 -8.60 24.04
C ALA A 444 16.58 -8.82 23.62
N VAL A 445 17.47 -7.92 24.00
CA VAL A 445 18.86 -7.93 23.55
C VAL A 445 19.79 -7.30 24.59
N ARG A 446 21.03 -7.75 24.66
CA ARG A 446 22.07 -7.08 25.44
C ARG A 446 22.70 -5.94 24.65
N ARG A 447 23.10 -4.85 25.33
CA ARG A 447 23.74 -3.69 24.71
C ARG A 447 25.03 -4.04 23.97
N ASP A 448 25.79 -4.98 24.52
CA ASP A 448 27.07 -5.46 23.99
C ASP A 448 26.92 -6.62 23.00
N ALA A 449 25.69 -7.02 22.67
CA ALA A 449 25.44 -8.12 21.74
C ALA A 449 25.93 -7.78 20.33
N GLU A 450 26.86 -8.60 19.81
CA GLU A 450 27.29 -8.54 18.42
C GLU A 450 26.11 -8.64 17.44
N ALA A 451 25.08 -9.39 17.82
CA ALA A 451 23.79 -9.48 17.14
C ALA A 451 23.23 -8.13 16.67
N ILE A 452 23.31 -7.06 17.48
CA ILE A 452 22.76 -5.73 17.12
C ILE A 452 23.47 -5.19 15.88
N ARG A 453 24.81 -5.23 15.89
CA ARG A 453 25.62 -4.72 14.79
C ARG A 453 25.39 -5.50 13.50
N LEU A 454 25.43 -6.84 13.59
CA LEU A 454 25.19 -7.73 12.45
C LEU A 454 23.79 -7.51 11.87
N TRP A 455 22.79 -7.42 12.74
CA TRP A 455 21.40 -7.17 12.36
C TRP A 455 21.24 -5.84 11.64
N ARG A 456 21.80 -4.76 12.19
CA ARG A 456 21.76 -3.45 11.54
C ARG A 456 22.43 -3.49 10.17
N SER A 457 23.63 -4.03 10.07
CA SER A 457 24.36 -4.13 8.79
C SER A 457 23.54 -4.86 7.74
N LEU A 458 22.95 -6.01 8.10
CA LEU A 458 22.16 -6.81 7.17
C LEU A 458 20.82 -6.15 6.80
N ALA A 459 20.15 -5.50 7.74
CA ALA A 459 18.93 -4.75 7.48
C ALA A 459 19.18 -3.58 6.51
N VAL A 460 20.32 -2.88 6.65
CA VAL A 460 20.73 -1.79 5.75
C VAL A 460 21.02 -2.32 4.34
N LEU A 461 21.67 -3.48 4.21
CA LEU A 461 21.84 -4.14 2.89
C LEU A 461 20.47 -4.42 2.26
N GLY A 462 19.53 -4.96 3.05
CA GLY A 462 18.16 -5.26 2.63
C GLY A 462 17.20 -4.09 2.54
N ARG A 463 17.65 -2.82 2.62
CA ARG A 463 16.78 -1.63 2.76
C ARG A 463 15.68 -1.47 1.71
N GLN A 464 15.83 -2.07 0.53
CA GLN A 464 14.81 -2.02 -0.53
C GLN A 464 13.70 -3.08 -0.37
N GLN A 465 13.94 -4.08 0.47
CA GLN A 465 13.02 -5.17 0.74
C GLN A 465 12.02 -4.75 1.81
N PHE A 466 10.78 -5.20 1.68
CA PHE A 466 9.75 -4.97 2.70
C PHE A 466 10.15 -5.66 4.02
N ILE A 467 9.86 -5.01 5.16
CA ILE A 467 10.21 -5.49 6.52
C ILE A 467 11.66 -5.98 6.63
N CYS A 468 12.58 -5.15 6.14
CA CYS A 468 14.00 -5.50 6.03
C CYS A 468 14.64 -5.86 7.38
N ASP A 469 14.15 -5.31 8.50
CA ASP A 469 14.59 -5.66 9.84
C ASP A 469 14.21 -7.10 10.22
N GLU A 470 12.95 -7.50 10.01
CA GLU A 470 12.46 -8.84 10.35
C GLU A 470 13.17 -9.91 9.54
N ILE A 471 13.32 -9.71 8.22
CA ILE A 471 14.02 -10.68 7.38
C ILE A 471 15.52 -10.71 7.69
N ALA A 472 16.17 -9.56 7.91
CA ALA A 472 17.57 -9.56 8.33
C ALA A 472 17.80 -10.39 9.60
N LEU A 473 16.95 -10.22 10.62
CA LEU A 473 17.10 -11.02 11.84
C LEU A 473 16.82 -12.51 11.56
N GLN A 474 15.80 -12.84 10.76
CA GLN A 474 15.51 -14.22 10.37
C GLN A 474 16.72 -14.91 9.71
N LEU A 475 17.48 -14.18 8.87
CA LEU A 475 18.70 -14.72 8.25
C LEU A 475 19.82 -14.95 9.27
N LEU A 476 19.92 -14.10 10.30
CA LEU A 476 21.01 -14.15 11.27
C LEU A 476 20.83 -15.20 12.36
N LEU A 477 19.59 -15.50 12.79
CA LEU A 477 19.36 -16.36 13.96
C LEU A 477 20.04 -17.74 13.83
N HIS A 478 20.26 -18.25 12.62
CA HIS A 478 21.00 -19.51 12.42
C HIS A 478 22.48 -19.46 12.81
N HIS A 479 23.04 -18.25 12.87
CA HIS A 479 24.47 -18.02 12.94
C HIS A 479 24.89 -17.22 14.17
N ILE A 480 23.94 -16.85 15.02
CA ILE A 480 24.19 -16.12 16.27
C ILE A 480 23.54 -16.83 17.47
N PRO A 481 24.14 -16.76 18.67
CA PRO A 481 23.49 -17.23 19.89
C PRO A 481 22.18 -16.49 20.11
N HIS A 482 21.07 -17.24 20.09
CA HIS A 482 19.74 -16.71 20.31
C HIS A 482 18.88 -17.68 21.12
N ARG A 483 17.80 -17.17 21.69
CA ARG A 483 16.68 -17.98 22.18
C ARG A 483 15.42 -17.55 21.45
N LEU A 484 14.69 -18.52 20.91
CA LEU A 484 13.43 -18.30 20.22
C LEU A 484 12.27 -18.70 21.13
N LEU A 485 11.45 -17.73 21.50
CA LEU A 485 10.24 -17.95 22.30
C LEU A 485 9.04 -18.22 21.39
N ASP A 486 8.02 -18.87 21.94
CA ASP A 486 6.76 -19.09 21.24
C ASP A 486 5.97 -17.77 21.04
N ASP A 487 4.82 -17.88 20.36
CA ASP A 487 4.02 -16.73 19.97
C ASP A 487 3.25 -16.07 21.14
N ARG A 488 3.27 -16.61 22.37
CA ARG A 488 2.60 -15.97 23.54
C ARG A 488 3.23 -14.63 23.90
N TRP A 489 4.52 -14.47 23.62
CA TRP A 489 5.29 -13.26 23.88
C TRP A 489 5.17 -12.21 22.78
N ASN A 490 4.49 -12.53 21.68
CA ASN A 490 4.28 -11.63 20.53
C ASN A 490 3.05 -12.08 19.71
N CYS A 491 1.92 -12.21 20.40
CA CYS A 491 0.77 -12.94 19.88
C CYS A 491 -0.04 -12.07 18.92
N SER A 492 -0.22 -12.53 17.68
CA SER A 492 -1.11 -11.86 16.74
C SER A 492 -2.58 -12.14 17.10
N PRO A 493 -3.46 -11.11 17.19
CA PRO A 493 -4.89 -11.33 17.41
C PRO A 493 -5.55 -12.14 16.28
N ARG A 494 -4.98 -12.08 15.08
CA ARG A 494 -5.50 -12.79 13.90
C ARG A 494 -4.89 -14.18 13.73
N HIS A 495 -3.57 -14.30 13.91
CA HIS A 495 -2.83 -15.51 13.52
C HIS A 495 -2.32 -16.33 14.69
N GLY A 496 -2.18 -15.75 15.88
CA GLY A 496 -1.61 -16.41 17.04
C GLY A 496 -2.39 -17.67 17.41
N LYS A 497 -1.66 -18.72 17.79
CA LYS A 497 -2.17 -20.03 18.18
C LYS A 497 -2.34 -20.13 19.70
N SER A 498 -1.43 -19.52 20.46
CA SER A 498 -1.38 -19.63 21.91
C SER A 498 -2.22 -18.56 22.62
N ARG A 499 -3.51 -18.49 22.30
CA ARG A 499 -4.38 -17.36 22.68
C ARG A 499 -4.79 -17.33 24.15
N ASP A 500 -4.67 -18.44 24.84
CA ASP A 500 -5.16 -18.60 26.20
C ASP A 500 -4.11 -18.25 27.28
N GLN A 501 -2.86 -18.01 26.85
CA GLN A 501 -1.72 -17.72 27.74
C GLN A 501 -0.86 -16.60 27.14
N VAL A 502 -1.49 -15.58 26.56
CA VAL A 502 -0.76 -14.48 25.95
C VAL A 502 -0.16 -13.59 27.03
N HIS A 503 1.12 -13.24 26.88
CA HIS A 503 1.79 -12.21 27.68
C HIS A 503 1.75 -10.85 26.98
N VAL A 504 1.94 -10.85 25.66
CA VAL A 504 1.90 -9.63 24.83
C VAL A 504 1.12 -9.89 23.56
N TRP A 505 0.08 -9.08 23.34
CA TRP A 505 -0.61 -9.01 22.05
C TRP A 505 0.10 -8.01 21.14
N HIS A 506 0.31 -8.37 19.88
CA HIS A 506 0.90 -7.48 18.87
C HIS A 506 -0.08 -7.27 17.70
N LEU A 507 -0.57 -6.03 17.60
CA LEU A 507 -1.66 -5.59 16.74
C LEU A 507 -1.16 -5.09 15.37
N HIS A 508 -0.14 -5.75 14.81
CA HIS A 508 0.60 -5.30 13.64
C HIS A 508 -0.28 -4.76 12.48
N GLY A 509 0.06 -3.58 12.01
CA GLY A 509 -0.64 -2.88 10.94
C GLY A 509 -1.98 -2.30 11.44
N ASP A 510 -3.06 -2.59 10.72
CA ASP A 510 -4.43 -2.13 11.02
C ASP A 510 -5.17 -3.08 11.99
N LYS A 511 -4.49 -4.10 12.52
CA LYS A 511 -5.15 -5.18 13.26
C LYS A 511 -5.75 -4.75 14.59
N HIS A 512 -5.33 -3.62 15.14
CA HIS A 512 -5.94 -3.03 16.33
C HIS A 512 -7.44 -2.70 16.15
N LEU A 513 -7.91 -2.53 14.91
CA LEU A 513 -9.33 -2.32 14.59
C LEU A 513 -10.01 -3.51 13.92
N SER A 514 -9.29 -4.63 13.71
CA SER A 514 -9.94 -5.90 13.34
C SER A 514 -10.94 -6.32 14.42
N PRO A 515 -11.96 -7.13 14.14
CA PRO A 515 -12.97 -7.48 15.16
C PRO A 515 -12.37 -7.98 16.48
N ARG A 516 -11.35 -8.85 16.42
CA ARG A 516 -10.67 -9.33 17.63
C ARG A 516 -9.73 -8.30 18.22
N GLY A 517 -8.93 -7.62 17.39
CA GLY A 517 -8.00 -6.61 17.89
C GLY A 517 -8.73 -5.45 18.56
N ARG A 518 -9.91 -5.07 18.04
CA ARG A 518 -10.78 -4.06 18.62
C ARG A 518 -11.23 -4.47 20.02
N ASN A 519 -11.65 -5.71 20.22
CA ASN A 519 -12.02 -6.20 21.56
C ASN A 519 -10.87 -6.15 22.58
N LEU A 520 -9.62 -6.24 22.11
CA LEU A 520 -8.42 -6.18 22.95
C LEU A 520 -7.97 -4.73 23.20
N TRP A 521 -7.93 -3.91 22.16
CA TRP A 521 -7.33 -2.60 22.15
C TRP A 521 -8.31 -1.48 22.51
N TRP A 522 -9.54 -1.54 21.98
CA TRP A 522 -10.53 -0.46 22.10
C TRP A 522 -10.90 -0.12 23.55
N PRO A 523 -11.17 -1.09 24.45
CA PRO A 523 -11.47 -0.76 25.84
C PRO A 523 -10.31 -0.02 26.52
N ARG A 524 -9.06 -0.41 26.23
CA ARG A 524 -7.87 0.24 26.79
C ARG A 524 -7.64 1.63 26.19
N TYR A 525 -7.93 1.80 24.90
CA TYR A 525 -7.94 3.12 24.27
C TYR A 525 -9.00 4.03 24.91
N GLN A 526 -10.21 3.53 25.16
CA GLN A 526 -11.25 4.28 25.85
C GLN A 526 -10.83 4.68 27.27
N THR A 527 -10.19 3.78 28.02
CA THR A 527 -9.59 4.12 29.32
C THR A 527 -8.54 5.21 29.19
N ALA A 528 -7.61 5.10 28.23
CA ALA A 528 -6.58 6.12 28.00
C ALA A 528 -7.19 7.49 27.68
N ILE A 529 -8.27 7.52 26.88
CA ILE A 529 -9.05 8.72 26.58
C ILE A 529 -9.74 9.26 27.83
N ALA A 530 -10.42 8.40 28.60
CA ALA A 530 -11.12 8.78 29.81
C ALA A 530 -10.17 9.39 30.85
N GLU A 531 -8.97 8.84 30.99
CA GLU A 531 -7.93 9.32 31.90
C GLU A 531 -7.06 10.44 31.29
N ASN A 532 -7.30 10.79 30.03
CA ASN A 532 -6.53 11.74 29.23
C ASN A 532 -5.00 11.50 29.33
N LEU A 533 -4.59 10.23 29.23
CA LEU A 533 -3.18 9.85 29.30
C LEU A 533 -2.38 10.58 28.21
N ALA A 534 -1.26 11.20 28.55
CA ALA A 534 -0.42 11.98 27.64
C ALA A 534 -1.20 13.04 26.84
N ASN A 535 -2.25 13.62 27.43
CA ASN A 535 -3.15 14.56 26.79
C ASN A 535 -3.83 14.04 25.50
N ILE A 536 -4.05 12.72 25.41
CA ILE A 536 -4.50 12.02 24.20
C ILE A 536 -5.78 12.57 23.57
N ARG A 537 -6.69 13.17 24.35
CA ARG A 537 -7.93 13.78 23.83
C ARG A 537 -7.68 14.89 22.82
N HIS A 538 -6.54 15.56 22.89
CA HIS A 538 -6.26 16.73 22.07
C HIS A 538 -5.58 16.41 20.73
N TRP A 539 -4.99 15.23 20.60
CA TRP A 539 -4.21 14.88 19.41
C TRP A 539 -4.64 13.58 18.74
N THR A 540 -5.38 12.69 19.42
CA THR A 540 -5.94 11.50 18.76
C THR A 540 -6.91 11.92 17.65
N PRO A 541 -6.92 11.28 16.47
CA PRO A 541 -6.23 10.05 16.08
C PRO A 541 -4.80 10.24 15.55
N ALA A 542 -4.27 11.47 15.54
CA ALA A 542 -2.87 11.79 15.20
C ALA A 542 -2.40 11.18 13.85
N GLY A 543 -3.24 11.22 12.83
CA GLY A 543 -2.90 10.69 11.50
C GLY A 543 -3.04 9.17 11.34
N ASP A 544 -3.55 8.46 12.36
CA ASP A 544 -4.11 7.11 12.20
C ASP A 544 -5.48 7.22 11.48
N ARG A 545 -5.48 6.92 10.19
CA ARG A 545 -6.65 7.16 9.31
C ARG A 545 -7.78 6.19 9.59
N GLU A 546 -7.45 4.96 9.98
CA GLU A 546 -8.42 3.93 10.31
C GLU A 546 -9.10 4.25 11.66
N LEU A 547 -8.32 4.69 12.66
CA LEU A 547 -8.87 5.14 13.94
C LEU A 547 -9.76 6.38 13.77
N GLN A 548 -9.34 7.32 12.91
CA GLN A 548 -10.15 8.50 12.59
C GLN A 548 -11.54 8.12 12.07
N GLN A 549 -11.60 7.24 11.08
CA GLN A 549 -12.87 6.78 10.49
C GLN A 549 -13.76 6.10 11.53
N LEU A 550 -13.15 5.32 12.43
CA LEU A 550 -13.89 4.69 13.52
C LEU A 550 -14.49 5.73 14.47
N LEU A 551 -13.70 6.72 14.91
CA LEU A 551 -14.18 7.78 15.81
C LEU A 551 -15.32 8.60 15.19
N GLU A 552 -15.20 8.96 13.91
CA GLU A 552 -16.25 9.65 13.17
C GLU A 552 -17.56 8.83 13.12
N THR A 553 -17.43 7.51 12.92
CA THR A 553 -18.58 6.59 12.92
C THR A 553 -19.25 6.52 14.28
N GLU A 554 -18.47 6.35 15.36
CA GLU A 554 -18.99 6.27 16.74
C GLU A 554 -19.67 7.58 17.17
N MET A 555 -19.10 8.73 16.79
CA MET A 555 -19.71 10.04 17.05
C MET A 555 -21.04 10.21 16.31
N SER A 556 -21.12 9.80 15.04
CA SER A 556 -22.36 9.86 14.27
C SER A 556 -23.47 9.02 14.90
N VAL A 557 -23.15 7.82 15.38
CA VAL A 557 -24.11 6.95 16.08
C VAL A 557 -24.55 7.58 17.40
N ALA A 558 -23.62 8.15 18.18
CA ALA A 558 -23.95 8.81 19.44
C ALA A 558 -24.88 10.02 19.23
N SER A 559 -24.63 10.84 18.21
CA SER A 559 -25.49 11.99 17.86
C SER A 559 -26.88 11.56 17.42
N ALA A 560 -27.01 10.46 16.65
CA ALA A 560 -28.32 9.94 16.24
C ALA A 560 -29.16 9.47 17.44
N VAL A 561 -28.55 8.79 18.41
CA VAL A 561 -29.24 8.32 19.63
C VAL A 561 -29.69 9.47 20.53
N ILE A 562 -28.95 10.58 20.56
CA ILE A 562 -29.33 11.78 21.32
C ILE A 562 -30.47 12.55 20.62
N GLY A 563 -30.51 12.58 19.29
CA GLY A 563 -31.56 13.29 18.54
C GLY A 563 -32.94 12.62 18.56
N GLU A 564 -33.02 11.34 18.92
CA GLU A 564 -34.28 10.58 19.06
C GLU A 564 -34.86 10.58 20.49
N ARG A 565 -34.15 11.16 21.47
CA ARG A 565 -34.60 11.33 22.85
C ARG A 565 -35.00 12.78 23.10
#